data_AF-A0A0F9AEV0-F1
#
_entry.id   AF-A0A0F9AEV0-F1
#
_cell.length_a   1.000
_cell.length_b   1.000
_cell.length_c   1.000
_cell.angle_alpha   90.00
_cell.angle_beta   90.00
_cell.angle_gamma   90.00
#
_symmetry.space_group_name_H-M   'P 1'
#
loop_
_entity.id
_entity.type
_entity.pdbx_description
1 polymer ?
#
loop_
_entity_poly.entity_id
_entity_poly.type
_entity_poly.pdbx_seq_one_letter_code
_entity_poly.pdbx_strand_id
1 'polypeptide(L)'
;FGSPQGQISASVMSQIAASANQVMRPFHEAFVNRYEDIDNDWLADIKERGVKPYDWKYPDALPDNTYVSADYDIEIPGDMVGRATTARMLDPDFRLSYTYVMKKLFPDIEDPMQERAQVRADQAEMHPSNSLIALIQYYRRQAAYLIKIGDVETGKLYDTVADATLAMLTAEQGGQEQPQQGQSGRGEIVPERTQLPARTARAREVVT
;
A
#
# COMPACT_ATOMS: atom_id res chain seq x y z
N PHE A 1 17.02 -5.28 -2.04
CA PHE A 1 18.01 -4.83 -1.04
C PHE A 1 17.72 -3.38 -0.70
N GLY A 2 17.11 -3.15 0.47
CA GLY A 2 16.65 -1.83 0.89
C GLY A 2 17.79 -0.95 1.37
N SER A 3 17.76 0.34 1.02
CA SER A 3 18.75 1.30 1.47
C SER A 3 18.75 1.39 3.01
N PRO A 4 19.92 1.43 3.67
CA PRO A 4 20.02 1.53 5.12
C PRO A 4 19.37 2.83 5.66
N GLN A 5 19.29 3.89 4.84
CA GLN A 5 18.51 5.09 5.17
C GLN A 5 17.02 4.80 5.45
N GLY A 6 16.40 3.89 4.70
CA GLY A 6 14.98 3.55 4.87
C GLY A 6 14.71 2.73 6.13
N GLN A 7 15.66 1.89 6.54
CA GLN A 7 15.54 1.05 7.75
C GLN A 7 15.66 1.89 9.03
N ILE A 8 16.52 2.91 9.04
CA ILE A 8 16.65 3.84 10.17
C ILE A 8 15.35 4.64 10.36
N SER A 9 14.77 5.14 9.26
CA SER A 9 13.49 5.86 9.29
C SER A 9 12.34 5.00 9.85
N ALA A 10 12.21 3.76 9.40
CA ALA A 10 11.17 2.84 9.89
C ALA A 10 11.35 2.48 11.38
N SER A 11 12.59 2.28 11.83
CA SER A 11 12.90 2.02 13.25
C SER A 11 12.48 3.19 14.15
N VAL A 12 12.80 4.42 13.76
CA VAL A 12 12.45 5.62 14.54
C VAL A 12 10.93 5.81 14.56
N MET A 13 10.23 5.60 13.44
CA MET A 13 8.76 5.65 13.42
C MET A 13 8.12 4.58 14.31
N SER A 14 8.68 3.36 14.35
CA SER A 14 8.20 2.31 15.25
C SER A 14 8.40 2.67 16.72
N GLN A 15 9.50 3.35 17.06
CA GLN A 15 9.75 3.82 18.43
C GLN A 15 8.79 4.94 18.81
N ILE A 16 8.51 5.88 17.90
CA ILE A 16 7.52 6.95 18.10
C ILE A 16 6.11 6.37 18.23
N ALA A 17 5.75 5.35 17.43
CA ALA A 17 4.47 4.69 17.54
C ALA A 17 4.33 3.93 18.87
N ALA A 18 5.40 3.27 19.34
CA ALA A 18 5.41 2.58 20.62
C ALA A 18 5.28 3.55 21.81
N SER A 19 5.99 4.69 21.78
CA SER A 19 5.86 5.71 22.83
C SER A 19 4.50 6.41 22.79
N ALA A 20 3.97 6.70 21.59
CA ALA A 20 2.62 7.23 21.43
C ALA A 20 1.56 6.27 22.02
N ASN A 21 1.68 4.96 21.77
CA ASN A 21 0.82 3.96 22.39
C ASN A 21 0.91 3.97 23.92
N GLN A 22 2.11 4.06 24.49
CA GLN A 22 2.28 4.11 25.95
C GLN A 22 1.63 5.35 26.57
N VAL A 23 1.72 6.50 25.89
CA VAL A 23 1.10 7.75 26.37
C VAL A 23 -0.42 7.74 26.16
N MET A 24 -0.91 7.15 25.07
CA MET A 24 -2.35 7.17 24.73
C MET A 24 -3.18 6.12 25.46
N ARG A 25 -2.59 4.98 25.87
CA ARG A 25 -3.28 3.94 26.65
C ARG A 25 -4.08 4.44 27.86
N PRO A 26 -3.51 5.25 28.79
CA PRO A 26 -4.28 5.72 29.93
C PRO A 26 -5.45 6.64 29.54
N PHE A 27 -5.30 7.42 28.46
CA PHE A 27 -6.41 8.23 27.94
C PHE A 27 -7.47 7.35 27.30
N HIS A 28 -7.07 6.35 26.53
CA HIS A 28 -7.96 5.37 25.92
C HIS A 28 -8.80 4.66 26.98
N GLU A 29 -8.15 4.09 27.99
CA GLU A 29 -8.81 3.41 29.11
C GLU A 29 -9.74 4.37 29.87
N ALA A 30 -9.32 5.62 30.08
CA ALA A 30 -10.18 6.61 30.73
C ALA A 30 -11.42 6.96 29.89
N PHE A 31 -11.30 7.06 28.56
CA PHE A 31 -12.44 7.28 27.68
C PHE A 31 -13.37 6.08 27.65
N VAL A 32 -12.84 4.87 27.49
CA VAL A 32 -13.60 3.61 27.53
C VAL A 32 -14.38 3.52 28.83
N ASN A 33 -13.70 3.60 29.98
CA ASN A 33 -14.33 3.53 31.30
C ASN A 33 -15.40 4.61 31.47
N ARG A 34 -15.14 5.84 30.99
CA ARG A 34 -16.12 6.93 31.10
C ARG A 34 -17.38 6.66 30.28
N TYR A 35 -17.25 6.14 29.07
CA TYR A 35 -18.40 5.81 28.23
C TYR A 35 -19.13 4.57 28.76
N GLU A 36 -18.39 3.55 29.22
CA GLU A 36 -18.96 2.39 29.90
C GLU A 36 -19.75 2.81 31.14
N ASP A 37 -19.22 3.69 31.99
CA ASP A 37 -19.92 4.19 33.18
C ASP A 37 -21.22 4.90 32.78
N ILE A 38 -21.20 5.77 31.77
CA ILE A 38 -22.39 6.49 31.29
C ILE A 38 -23.43 5.53 30.73
N ASP A 39 -23.02 4.58 29.89
CA ASP A 39 -23.93 3.64 29.26
C ASP A 39 -24.51 2.65 30.28
N ASN A 40 -23.72 2.24 31.27
CA ASN A 40 -24.20 1.39 32.38
C ASN A 40 -25.12 2.16 33.34
N ASP A 41 -24.86 3.44 33.62
CA ASP A 41 -25.76 4.30 34.38
C ASP A 41 -27.10 4.46 33.66
N TRP A 42 -27.09 4.69 32.34
CA TRP A 42 -28.31 4.76 31.54
C TRP A 42 -29.04 3.42 31.51
N LEU A 43 -28.31 2.30 31.38
CA LEU A 43 -28.90 0.96 31.43
C LEU A 43 -29.57 0.71 32.78
N ALA A 44 -28.96 1.13 33.88
CA ALA A 44 -29.54 1.04 35.22
C ALA A 44 -30.79 1.92 35.36
N ASP A 45 -30.75 3.17 34.91
CA ASP A 45 -31.91 4.07 34.92
C ASP A 45 -33.07 3.53 34.06
N ILE A 46 -32.78 2.91 32.91
CA ILE A 46 -33.79 2.28 32.06
C ILE A 46 -34.42 1.06 32.77
N LYS A 47 -33.62 0.25 33.47
CA LYS A 47 -34.10 -0.91 34.25
C LYS A 47 -34.96 -0.48 35.44
N GLU A 48 -34.52 0.52 36.20
CA GLU A 48 -35.18 0.93 37.46
C GLU A 48 -36.37 1.85 37.25
N ARG A 49 -36.25 2.84 36.34
CA ARG A 49 -37.24 3.91 36.17
C ARG A 49 -38.06 3.78 34.90
N GLY A 50 -37.68 2.88 33.99
CA GLY A 50 -38.39 2.67 32.73
C GLY A 50 -38.31 3.85 31.75
N VAL A 51 -37.40 4.80 31.98
CA VAL A 51 -37.21 5.99 31.13
C VAL A 51 -36.51 5.58 29.84
N LYS A 52 -37.25 5.48 28.74
CA LYS A 52 -36.75 5.00 27.44
C LYS A 52 -36.54 6.17 26.49
N PRO A 53 -35.31 6.37 25.94
CA PRO A 53 -35.10 7.31 24.85
C PRO A 53 -35.81 6.82 23.58
N TYR A 54 -36.47 7.71 22.85
CA TYR A 54 -36.87 7.52 21.44
C TYR A 54 -37.54 6.17 21.09
N ASP A 55 -38.61 5.80 21.79
CA ASP A 55 -39.37 4.55 21.55
C ASP A 55 -38.53 3.25 21.59
N TRP A 56 -37.34 3.30 22.21
CA TRP A 56 -36.46 2.15 22.31
C TRP A 56 -37.11 1.03 23.14
N LYS A 57 -37.16 -0.17 22.57
CA LYS A 57 -37.73 -1.35 23.23
C LYS A 57 -36.61 -2.11 23.93
N TYR A 58 -36.67 -2.13 25.26
CA TYR A 58 -35.82 -3.01 26.05
C TYR A 58 -36.15 -4.47 25.70
N PRO A 59 -35.17 -5.30 25.34
CA PRO A 59 -35.39 -6.72 25.12
C PRO A 59 -35.86 -7.39 26.42
N ASP A 60 -36.97 -8.13 26.37
CA ASP A 60 -37.58 -8.77 27.56
C ASP A 60 -36.71 -9.87 28.19
N ALA A 61 -35.62 -10.29 27.53
CA ALA A 61 -34.80 -11.45 27.88
C ALA A 61 -33.34 -11.10 28.20
N LEU A 62 -33.05 -9.91 28.72
CA LEU A 62 -31.70 -9.57 29.16
C LEU A 62 -31.48 -10.03 30.61
N PRO A 63 -30.43 -10.83 30.89
CA PRO A 63 -30.03 -11.18 32.25
C PRO A 63 -29.77 -9.93 33.11
N ASP A 64 -30.10 -9.98 34.39
CA ASP A 64 -29.92 -8.86 35.32
C ASP A 64 -28.46 -8.39 35.39
N ASN A 65 -27.50 -9.30 35.17
CA ASN A 65 -26.06 -9.06 35.16
C ASN A 65 -25.49 -8.56 33.81
N THR A 66 -26.34 -8.09 32.89
CA THR A 66 -25.86 -7.49 31.64
C THR A 66 -25.21 -6.13 31.91
N TYR A 67 -24.02 -5.92 31.35
CA TYR A 67 -23.29 -4.65 31.31
C TYR A 67 -23.00 -4.26 29.85
N VAL A 68 -22.84 -2.97 29.61
CA VAL A 68 -22.37 -2.41 28.34
C VAL A 68 -20.86 -2.24 28.42
N SER A 69 -20.16 -2.71 27.39
CA SER A 69 -18.73 -2.43 27.18
C SER A 69 -18.55 -1.52 25.97
N ALA A 70 -17.60 -0.59 26.05
CA ALA A 70 -17.30 0.35 24.98
C ALA A 70 -15.90 0.05 24.41
N ASP A 71 -15.85 -0.35 23.14
CA ASP A 71 -14.58 -0.56 22.45
C ASP A 71 -14.30 0.60 21.49
N TYR A 72 -13.06 1.11 21.52
CA TYR A 72 -12.60 2.13 20.57
C TYR A 72 -11.21 1.75 20.03
N ASP A 73 -11.11 1.54 18.72
CA ASP A 73 -9.84 1.17 18.11
C ASP A 73 -8.91 2.39 17.94
N ILE A 74 -7.74 2.34 18.55
CA ILE A 74 -6.64 3.27 18.25
C ILE A 74 -5.74 2.64 17.19
N GLU A 75 -5.79 3.19 15.98
CA GLU A 75 -4.87 2.84 14.91
C GLU A 75 -3.74 3.86 14.81
N ILE A 76 -2.51 3.46 15.12
CA ILE A 76 -1.32 4.30 14.92
C ILE A 76 -0.64 3.91 13.59
N PRO A 77 -0.45 4.84 12.63
CA PRO A 77 0.13 4.53 11.31
C PRO A 77 1.48 3.79 11.36
N GLY A 78 2.33 4.11 12.35
CA GLY A 78 3.63 3.45 12.52
C GLY A 78 3.53 1.97 12.91
N ASP A 79 2.48 1.55 13.59
CA ASP A 79 2.24 0.13 13.91
C ASP A 79 1.90 -0.65 12.63
N MET A 80 1.16 -0.06 11.69
CA MET A 80 0.86 -0.70 10.40
C MET A 80 2.14 -0.99 9.59
N VAL A 81 3.10 -0.06 9.57
CA VAL A 81 4.39 -0.26 8.89
C VAL A 81 5.17 -1.39 9.54
N GLY A 82 5.17 -1.46 10.88
CA GLY A 82 5.76 -2.56 11.63
C GLY A 82 5.16 -3.91 11.25
N ARG A 83 3.83 -4.03 11.35
CA ARG A 83 3.08 -5.25 10.99
C ARG A 83 3.30 -5.65 9.53
N ALA A 84 3.29 -4.71 8.59
CA ALA A 84 3.54 -4.98 7.18
C ALA A 84 4.98 -5.46 6.91
N THR A 85 5.95 -4.94 7.66
CA THR A 85 7.35 -5.38 7.58
C THR A 85 7.49 -6.80 8.11
N THR A 86 6.92 -7.11 9.27
CA THR A 86 6.91 -8.48 9.83
C THR A 86 6.19 -9.46 8.90
N ALA A 87 5.06 -9.06 8.32
CA ALA A 87 4.33 -9.87 7.35
C ALA A 87 5.20 -10.18 6.12
N ARG A 88 5.96 -9.20 5.59
CA ARG A 88 6.92 -9.43 4.50
C ARG A 88 8.12 -10.30 4.88
N MET A 89 8.49 -10.36 6.15
CA MET A 89 9.54 -11.28 6.62
C MET A 89 9.05 -12.72 6.68
N LEU A 90 7.76 -12.93 6.98
CA LEU A 90 7.12 -14.25 7.04
C LEU A 90 6.72 -14.76 5.65
N ASP A 91 6.19 -13.88 4.81
CA ASP A 91 5.80 -14.13 3.42
C ASP A 91 6.37 -13.01 2.53
N PRO A 92 7.47 -13.28 1.77
CA PRO A 92 8.08 -12.30 0.89
C PRO A 92 7.15 -11.76 -0.21
N ASP A 93 6.12 -12.51 -0.59
CA ASP A 93 5.15 -12.11 -1.61
C ASP A 93 3.99 -11.29 -1.02
N PHE A 94 3.95 -11.10 0.30
CA PHE A 94 2.94 -10.30 0.96
C PHE A 94 2.96 -8.84 0.46
N ARG A 95 1.81 -8.42 -0.09
CA ARG A 95 1.58 -7.06 -0.57
C ARG A 95 0.21 -6.58 -0.08
N LEU A 96 0.21 -5.42 0.56
CA LEU A 96 -1.02 -4.69 0.84
C LEU A 96 -1.54 -4.06 -0.45
N SER A 97 -2.86 -4.00 -0.60
CA SER A 97 -3.46 -3.28 -1.72
C SER A 97 -3.14 -1.78 -1.61
N TYR A 98 -2.85 -1.14 -2.74
CA TYR A 98 -2.50 0.28 -2.77
C TYR A 98 -3.58 1.16 -2.14
N THR A 99 -4.85 0.89 -2.45
CA THR A 99 -6.00 1.60 -1.89
C THR A 99 -6.07 1.49 -0.37
N TYR A 100 -5.76 0.31 0.18
CA TYR A 100 -5.73 0.11 1.63
C TYR A 100 -4.61 0.91 2.29
N VAL A 101 -3.41 0.87 1.70
CA VAL A 101 -2.24 1.63 2.19
C VAL A 101 -2.52 3.12 2.16
N MET A 102 -3.08 3.63 1.06
CA MET A 102 -3.36 5.06 0.91
C MET A 102 -4.39 5.54 1.94
N LYS A 103 -5.50 4.81 2.08
CA LYS A 103 -6.55 5.14 3.05
C LYS A 103 -6.05 5.14 4.51
N LYS A 104 -5.13 4.24 4.86
CA LYS A 104 -4.65 4.08 6.24
C LYS A 104 -3.46 4.98 6.59
N LEU A 105 -2.56 5.24 5.64
CA LEU A 105 -1.40 6.13 5.88
C LEU A 105 -1.70 7.60 5.60
N PHE A 106 -2.61 7.87 4.66
CA PHE A 106 -2.95 9.22 4.20
C PHE A 106 -4.47 9.38 4.19
N PRO A 107 -5.12 9.38 5.36
CA PRO A 107 -6.58 9.50 5.45
C PRO A 107 -7.10 10.84 4.92
N ASP A 108 -6.24 11.86 4.83
CA ASP A 108 -6.57 13.19 4.30
C ASP A 108 -6.79 13.20 2.78
N ILE A 109 -6.42 12.12 2.08
CA ILE A 109 -6.67 11.98 0.64
C ILE A 109 -8.08 11.41 0.45
N GLU A 110 -9.02 12.28 0.09
CA GLU A 110 -10.44 11.92 -0.09
C GLU A 110 -10.66 10.90 -1.22
N ASP A 111 -10.02 11.10 -2.37
CA ASP A 111 -10.11 10.19 -3.52
C ASP A 111 -8.73 9.61 -3.90
N PRO A 112 -8.42 8.37 -3.49
CA PRO A 112 -7.16 7.72 -3.82
C PRO A 112 -7.02 7.36 -5.31
N MET A 113 -8.12 7.31 -6.07
CA MET A 113 -8.08 7.09 -7.52
C MET A 113 -7.69 8.37 -8.26
N GLN A 114 -8.22 9.51 -7.84
CA GLN A 114 -7.85 10.81 -8.41
C GLN A 114 -6.36 11.09 -8.18
N GLU A 115 -5.88 10.94 -6.94
CA GLU A 115 -4.47 11.17 -6.61
C GLU A 115 -3.55 10.26 -7.45
N ARG A 116 -3.94 8.99 -7.63
CA ARG A 116 -3.19 8.06 -8.49
C ARG A 116 -3.19 8.50 -9.94
N ALA A 117 -4.31 9.00 -10.46
CA ALA A 117 -4.39 9.51 -11.82
C ALA A 117 -3.48 10.73 -11.98
N GLN A 118 -3.43 11.60 -10.97
CA GLN A 118 -2.59 12.80 -10.95
C GLN A 118 -1.11 12.45 -10.92
N VAL A 119 -0.68 11.54 -10.02
CA VAL A 119 0.71 11.04 -10.00
C VAL A 119 1.10 10.39 -11.33
N ARG A 120 0.19 9.67 -11.99
CA ARG A 120 0.44 9.11 -13.32
C ARG A 120 0.55 10.17 -14.40
N ALA A 121 -0.26 11.22 -14.32
CA ALA A 121 -0.18 12.37 -15.22
C ALA A 121 1.16 13.09 -15.04
N ASP A 122 1.59 13.33 -13.80
CA ASP A 122 2.88 13.95 -13.49
C ASP A 122 4.05 13.09 -14.00
N GLN A 123 3.99 11.77 -13.79
CA GLN A 123 4.99 10.85 -14.32
C GLN A 123 5.03 10.84 -15.85
N ALA A 124 3.85 10.90 -16.49
CA ALA A 124 3.76 11.00 -17.93
C ALA A 124 4.29 12.35 -18.43
N GLU A 125 4.06 13.44 -17.70
CA GLU A 125 4.57 14.77 -18.01
C GLU A 125 6.10 14.83 -17.92
N MET A 126 6.66 14.23 -16.87
CA MET A 126 8.11 14.11 -16.65
C MET A 126 8.79 13.07 -17.55
N HIS A 127 8.05 12.37 -18.40
CA HIS A 127 8.63 11.35 -19.26
C HIS A 127 9.69 11.98 -20.19
N PRO A 128 10.90 11.39 -20.33
CA PRO A 128 11.97 11.96 -21.15
C PRO A 128 11.54 12.28 -22.59
N SER A 129 10.62 11.48 -23.15
CA SER A 129 10.02 11.74 -24.46
C SER A 129 9.35 13.11 -24.57
N ASN A 130 8.71 13.62 -23.52
CA ASN A 130 8.10 14.96 -23.58
C ASN A 130 9.16 16.05 -23.68
N SER A 131 10.29 15.89 -23.00
CA SER A 131 11.41 16.83 -23.13
C SER A 131 11.99 16.81 -24.56
N LEU A 132 12.10 15.63 -25.17
CA LEU A 132 12.52 15.47 -26.57
C LEU A 132 11.50 16.09 -27.54
N ILE A 133 10.20 15.89 -27.32
CA ILE A 133 9.13 16.50 -28.12
C ILE A 133 9.19 18.03 -28.04
N ALA A 134 9.35 18.59 -26.85
CA ALA A 134 9.48 20.03 -26.65
C ALA A 134 10.73 20.58 -27.37
N LEU A 135 11.85 19.86 -27.32
CA LEU A 135 13.08 20.19 -28.02
C LEU A 135 12.90 20.21 -29.54
N ILE A 136 12.24 19.19 -30.11
CA ILE A 136 11.92 19.12 -31.55
C ILE A 136 11.06 20.32 -31.96
N GLN A 137 10.02 20.64 -31.18
CA GLN A 137 9.16 21.80 -31.48
C GLN A 137 9.95 23.12 -31.43
N TYR A 138 10.84 23.27 -30.45
CA TYR A 138 11.71 24.43 -30.34
C TYR A 138 12.59 24.58 -31.59
N TYR A 139 13.28 23.51 -32.00
CA TYR A 139 14.15 23.55 -33.18
C TYR A 139 13.39 23.87 -34.47
N ARG A 140 12.19 23.30 -34.67
CA ARG A 140 11.36 23.62 -35.85
C ARG A 140 10.88 25.07 -35.86
N ARG A 141 10.52 25.62 -34.70
CA ARG A 141 10.16 27.05 -34.59
C ARG A 141 11.36 27.94 -34.89
N GLN A 142 12.54 27.58 -34.40
CA GLN A 142 13.78 28.31 -34.63
C GLN A 142 14.20 28.25 -36.10
N ALA A 143 14.13 27.08 -36.74
CA ALA A 143 14.36 26.91 -38.17
C ALA A 143 13.44 27.80 -39.01
N ALA A 144 12.13 27.76 -38.73
CA ALA A 144 11.14 28.59 -39.42
C ALA A 144 11.38 30.10 -39.21
N TYR A 145 11.86 30.51 -38.03
CA TYR A 145 12.21 31.90 -37.76
C TYR A 145 13.48 32.34 -38.52
N LEU A 146 14.52 31.53 -38.51
CA LEU A 146 15.79 31.82 -39.18
C LEU A 146 15.63 31.91 -40.71
N ILE A 147 14.81 31.03 -41.29
CA ILE A 147 14.44 31.09 -42.71
C ILE A 147 13.70 32.40 -43.02
N LYS A 148 12.81 32.87 -42.14
CA LYS A 148 12.07 34.13 -42.33
C LYS A 148 12.97 35.37 -42.32
N ILE A 149 14.05 35.36 -41.55
CA ILE A 149 15.00 36.49 -41.47
C ILE A 149 16.12 36.40 -42.53
N GLY A 150 16.09 35.38 -43.39
CA GLY A 150 17.02 35.22 -44.52
C GLY A 150 18.26 34.36 -44.21
N ASP A 151 18.40 33.83 -43.00
CA ASP A 151 19.47 32.88 -42.65
C ASP A 151 19.02 31.43 -42.90
N VAL A 152 19.03 31.08 -44.18
CA VAL A 152 18.53 29.80 -44.68
C VAL A 152 19.47 28.64 -44.32
N GLU A 153 20.78 28.88 -44.23
CA GLU A 153 21.74 27.82 -43.91
C GLU A 153 21.63 27.38 -42.45
N THR A 154 21.59 28.33 -41.51
CA THR A 154 21.40 28.01 -40.10
C THR A 154 20.01 27.42 -39.86
N GLY A 155 18.98 27.90 -40.56
CA GLY A 155 17.63 27.32 -40.49
C GLY A 155 17.60 25.84 -40.87
N LYS A 156 18.31 25.43 -41.93
CA LYS A 156 18.43 24.03 -42.32
C LYS A 156 19.16 23.17 -41.29
N LEU A 157 20.16 23.71 -40.61
CA LEU A 157 20.86 22.99 -39.53
C LEU A 157 19.92 22.71 -38.34
N TYR A 158 19.03 23.64 -38.00
CA TYR A 158 18.03 23.39 -36.96
C TYR A 158 17.00 22.34 -37.38
N ASP A 159 16.59 22.31 -38.65
CA ASP A 159 15.71 21.26 -39.16
C ASP A 159 16.38 19.87 -39.14
N THR A 160 17.66 19.75 -39.53
CA THR A 160 18.36 18.45 -39.48
C THR A 160 18.56 17.95 -38.05
N VAL A 161 18.81 18.85 -37.10
CA VAL A 161 18.88 18.50 -35.67
C VAL A 161 17.50 18.09 -35.14
N ALA A 162 16.42 18.74 -35.58
CA ALA A 162 15.05 18.34 -35.24
C ALA A 162 14.71 16.93 -35.76
N ASP A 163 15.14 16.59 -36.97
CA ASP A 163 14.92 15.27 -37.55
C ASP A 163 15.78 14.17 -36.90
N ALA A 164 17.03 14.49 -36.53
CA ALA A 164 17.89 13.59 -35.76
C ALA A 164 17.31 13.27 -34.38
N THR A 165 16.75 14.27 -33.70
CA THR A 165 16.10 14.10 -32.38
C THR A 165 14.77 13.35 -32.48
N LEU A 166 14.02 13.53 -33.57
CA LEU A 166 12.85 12.70 -33.88
C LEU A 166 13.24 11.23 -34.13
N ALA A 167 14.34 11.00 -34.84
CA ALA A 167 14.87 9.65 -35.06
C ALA A 167 15.29 8.96 -33.74
N MET A 168 15.88 9.69 -32.81
CA MET A 168 16.18 9.17 -31.46
C MET A 168 14.91 8.79 -30.70
N LEU A 169 13.89 9.64 -30.72
CA LEU A 169 12.61 9.38 -30.05
C LEU A 169 11.90 8.14 -30.61
N THR A 170 11.91 7.97 -31.93
CA THR A 170 11.28 6.82 -32.60
C THR A 170 12.10 5.53 -32.44
N ALA A 171 13.43 5.62 -32.42
CA ALA A 171 14.31 4.48 -32.14
C ALA A 171 14.19 3.98 -30.69
N GLU A 172 14.06 4.88 -29.72
CA GLU A 172 13.82 4.52 -28.31
C GLU A 172 12.45 3.83 -28.12
N GLN A 173 11.43 4.22 -28.88
CA GLN A 173 10.12 3.55 -28.84
C GLN A 173 10.12 2.18 -29.54
N GLY A 174 10.96 1.98 -30.56
CA GLY A 174 11.13 0.69 -31.24
C GLY A 174 12.03 -0.31 -30.50
N GLY A 175 12.81 0.14 -29.52
CA GLY A 175 13.78 -0.67 -28.76
C GLY A 175 13.27 -1.30 -27.47
N GLN A 176 12.01 -1.10 -27.09
CA GLN A 176 11.39 -1.76 -25.93
C GLN A 176 10.73 -3.11 -26.29
N GLU A 177 11.36 -3.91 -27.15
CA GLU A 177 11.17 -5.36 -27.07
C GLU A 177 12.11 -5.89 -25.96
N GLN A 178 11.52 -6.28 -24.83
CA GLN A 178 12.24 -7.01 -23.80
C GLN A 178 12.94 -8.22 -24.43
N PRO A 179 14.27 -8.36 -24.32
CA PRO A 179 14.88 -9.64 -24.63
C PRO A 179 14.42 -10.64 -23.57
N GLN A 180 13.49 -11.52 -23.95
CA GLN A 180 13.31 -12.81 -23.29
C GLN A 180 14.66 -13.54 -23.37
N GLN A 181 15.45 -13.41 -22.31
CA GLN A 181 16.58 -14.31 -22.08
C GLN A 181 16.03 -15.71 -21.85
N GLY A 182 16.11 -16.54 -22.89
CA GLY A 182 16.09 -17.98 -22.75
C GLY A 182 17.24 -18.40 -21.83
N GLN A 183 16.90 -18.88 -20.64
CA GLN A 183 17.84 -19.56 -19.76
C GLN A 183 17.59 -21.06 -19.85
N SER A 184 18.35 -21.69 -20.73
CA SER A 184 18.52 -23.15 -20.78
C SER A 184 19.10 -23.67 -19.46
N GLY A 185 18.46 -24.69 -18.91
CA GLY A 185 19.10 -25.75 -18.13
C GLY A 185 19.46 -25.44 -16.67
N ARG A 186 18.52 -25.72 -15.74
CA ARG A 186 18.89 -26.14 -14.39
C ARG A 186 17.94 -27.24 -13.93
N GLY A 187 18.52 -28.41 -13.66
CA GLY A 187 17.83 -29.65 -13.38
C GLY A 187 16.76 -29.53 -12.29
N GLU A 188 15.61 -30.08 -12.60
CA GLU A 188 14.54 -30.42 -11.69
C GLU A 188 15.08 -31.46 -10.70
N ILE A 189 15.47 -31.01 -9.50
CA ILE A 189 15.69 -31.91 -8.37
C ILE A 189 14.37 -31.94 -7.61
N VAL A 190 13.48 -32.83 -8.00
CA VAL A 190 12.36 -33.25 -7.15
C VAL A 190 12.99 -33.86 -5.89
N PRO A 191 12.77 -33.33 -4.68
CA PRO A 191 13.21 -34.03 -3.49
C PRO A 191 12.44 -35.35 -3.40
N GLU A 192 13.18 -36.44 -3.50
CA GLU A 192 12.72 -37.82 -3.32
C GLU A 192 11.90 -37.91 -2.02
N ARG A 193 10.61 -38.25 -2.13
CA ARG A 193 9.77 -38.51 -0.97
C ARG A 193 10.42 -39.64 -0.17
N THR A 194 10.92 -39.30 1.02
CA THR A 194 11.29 -40.29 2.05
C THR A 194 10.13 -41.26 2.23
N GLN A 195 10.34 -42.52 1.83
CA GLN A 195 9.35 -43.58 2.01
C GLN A 195 9.20 -43.81 3.52
N LEU A 196 7.98 -43.63 4.04
CA LEU A 196 7.62 -43.99 5.41
C LEU A 196 7.78 -45.51 5.58
N PRO A 197 8.43 -46.00 6.65
CA PRO A 197 8.61 -47.43 6.87
C PRO A 197 7.26 -48.12 7.04
N ALA A 198 7.11 -49.26 6.35
CA ALA A 198 5.92 -50.09 6.36
C ALA A 198 5.56 -50.52 7.80
N ARG A 199 4.30 -50.27 8.18
CA ARG A 199 3.71 -50.76 9.43
C ARG A 199 3.68 -52.29 9.38
N THR A 200 4.63 -52.95 10.04
CA THR A 200 4.57 -54.40 10.29
C THR A 200 3.31 -54.71 11.06
N ALA A 201 2.40 -55.46 10.43
CA ALA A 201 1.19 -55.99 11.02
C ALA A 201 1.58 -56.92 12.19
N ARG A 202 1.21 -56.53 13.42
CA ARG A 202 1.23 -57.47 14.55
C ARG A 202 0.10 -58.47 14.33
N ALA A 203 0.49 -59.73 14.10
CA ALA A 203 -0.39 -60.88 14.14
C ALA A 203 -1.10 -60.93 15.50
N ARG A 204 -2.43 -61.04 15.47
CA ARG A 204 -3.24 -61.43 16.62
C ARG A 204 -3.01 -62.92 16.84
N GLU A 205 -2.31 -63.29 17.91
CA GLU A 205 -2.46 -64.63 18.49
C GLU A 205 -3.83 -64.71 19.17
N VAL A 206 -4.64 -65.64 18.67
CA VAL A 206 -5.90 -66.08 19.27
C VAL A 206 -5.52 -67.21 20.23
N VAL A 207 -5.71 -66.98 21.53
CA VAL A 207 -5.63 -68.02 22.55
C VAL A 207 -7.03 -68.60 22.71
N THR A 208 -7.19 -69.87 22.31
CA THR A 208 -8.24 -70.79 22.79
C THR A 208 -7.80 -71.44 24.09
#